data_AF-A0A945KYL4-F1
#
_entry.id   AF-A0A945KYL4-F1
#
_cell.length_a   1.000
_cell.length_b   1.000
_cell.length_c   1.000
_cell.angle_alpha   90.00
_cell.angle_beta   90.00
_cell.angle_gamma   90.00
#
_symmetry.space_group_name_H-M   'P 1'
#
loop_
_entity.id
_entity.type
_entity.pdbx_description
1 polymer ?
#
loop_
_entity_poly.entity_id
_entity_poly.type
_entity_poly.pdbx_seq_one_letter_code
_entity_poly.pdbx_strand_id
1 'polypeptide(L)'
;MFRSSLIFVLLSACVFSPLTSFASDEETQTMVDRLAAIERSQNPANNGYLNDQRATYMRQSLSNDIPMGEQIMERYKLAEEYVRANQNENAINVIEEIHTKIAHIPKESIRAILRDFNNLLALAWIRFGEQENCLQNHSSDSCLFPISGNGIHQLTRGSTEATKVLRKHLEFDPDDLEAQWLINLAAMTLGDYPEAVPPQFRISPRALESDYTLPRFSDIAPAAGIAINGLAGGGAMTDFNN
;
A
#
# COMPACT_ATOMS: atom_id res chain seq x y z
N MET A 1 -60.69 6.48 8.08
CA MET A 1 -60.14 5.64 9.16
C MET A 1 -58.89 4.95 8.64
N PHE A 2 -57.73 5.60 8.80
CA PHE A 2 -56.43 5.06 8.38
C PHE A 2 -55.98 4.01 9.41
N ARG A 3 -55.74 2.77 8.97
CA ARG A 3 -55.09 1.73 9.77
C ARG A 3 -53.58 1.86 9.60
N SER A 4 -52.90 2.38 10.62
CA SER A 4 -51.44 2.32 10.76
C SER A 4 -51.04 0.88 11.08
N SER A 5 -50.35 0.21 10.16
CA SER A 5 -49.65 -1.04 10.44
C SER A 5 -48.28 -0.71 11.00
N LEU A 6 -48.06 -1.02 12.29
CA LEU A 6 -46.72 -1.01 12.88
C LEU A 6 -45.88 -2.14 12.27
N ILE A 7 -44.79 -1.78 11.62
CA ILE A 7 -43.72 -2.71 11.22
C ILE A 7 -42.85 -2.93 12.45
N PHE A 8 -42.89 -4.14 13.01
CA PHE A 8 -41.92 -4.58 14.02
C PHE A 8 -40.62 -4.93 13.30
N VAL A 9 -39.63 -4.04 13.37
CA VAL A 9 -38.25 -4.34 12.98
C VAL A 9 -37.62 -5.14 14.12
N LEU A 10 -37.50 -6.45 13.93
CA LEU A 10 -36.66 -7.30 14.77
C LEU A 10 -35.19 -6.97 14.46
N LEU A 11 -34.63 -6.01 15.21
CA LEU A 11 -33.18 -5.88 15.35
C LEU A 11 -32.68 -7.12 16.09
N SER A 12 -32.28 -8.14 15.32
CA SER A 12 -31.43 -9.20 15.84
C SER A 12 -30.08 -8.57 16.17
N ALA A 13 -29.92 -8.10 17.40
CA ALA A 13 -28.60 -7.83 17.95
C ALA A 13 -27.84 -9.15 17.92
N CYS A 14 -26.97 -9.33 16.93
CA CYS A 14 -25.84 -10.24 17.08
C CYS A 14 -25.08 -9.74 18.29
N VAL A 15 -25.34 -10.36 19.45
CA VAL A 15 -24.47 -10.26 20.60
C VAL A 15 -23.15 -10.82 20.12
N PHE A 16 -22.23 -9.92 19.75
CA PHE A 16 -20.82 -10.23 19.74
C PHE A 16 -20.56 -10.80 21.13
N SER A 17 -20.44 -12.12 21.23
CA SER A 17 -19.88 -12.72 22.42
C SER A 17 -18.51 -12.07 22.53
N PRO A 18 -18.21 -11.31 23.61
CA PRO A 18 -16.86 -10.86 23.80
C PRO A 18 -16.03 -12.14 23.76
N LEU A 19 -14.98 -12.15 22.92
CA LEU A 19 -13.87 -13.09 23.09
C LEU A 19 -13.69 -13.20 24.59
N THR A 20 -13.89 -14.41 25.13
CA THR A 20 -13.65 -14.68 26.55
C THR A 20 -12.33 -14.03 26.85
N SER A 21 -12.37 -12.96 27.67
CA SER A 21 -11.18 -12.34 28.20
C SER A 21 -10.49 -13.48 28.94
N PHE A 22 -9.49 -14.08 28.31
CA PHE A 22 -8.53 -14.88 29.04
C PHE A 22 -8.00 -13.91 30.07
N ALA A 23 -8.29 -14.15 31.34
CA ALA A 23 -7.69 -13.37 32.41
C ALA A 23 -6.19 -13.43 32.15
N SER A 24 -5.57 -12.29 31.83
CA SER A 24 -4.12 -12.23 31.68
C SER A 24 -3.57 -12.63 33.04
N ASP A 25 -2.91 -13.77 33.09
CA ASP A 25 -2.15 -14.13 34.27
C ASP A 25 -1.08 -13.06 34.52
N GLU A 26 -0.56 -13.04 35.74
CA GLU A 26 0.44 -12.04 36.16
C GLU A 26 1.66 -12.03 35.21
N GLU A 27 2.01 -13.18 34.64
CA GLU A 27 3.09 -13.33 33.65
C GLU A 27 2.75 -12.66 32.32
N THR A 28 1.53 -12.85 31.80
CA THR A 28 1.03 -12.19 30.59
C THR A 28 0.99 -10.69 30.78
N GLN A 29 0.49 -10.20 31.93
CA GLN A 29 0.48 -8.76 32.21
C GLN A 29 1.90 -8.21 32.31
N THR A 30 2.82 -8.95 32.94
CA THR A 30 4.24 -8.57 33.00
C THR A 30 4.86 -8.46 31.61
N MET A 31 4.53 -9.36 30.68
CA MET A 31 4.98 -9.30 29.30
C MET A 31 4.43 -8.06 28.59
N VAL A 32 3.14 -7.78 28.73
CA VAL A 32 2.48 -6.60 28.15
C VAL A 32 3.16 -5.31 28.64
N ASP A 33 3.41 -5.20 29.94
CA ASP A 33 4.05 -4.02 30.53
C ASP A 33 5.49 -3.85 30.03
N ARG A 34 6.23 -4.95 29.85
CA ARG A 34 7.58 -4.95 29.27
C ARG A 34 7.57 -4.48 27.82
N LEU A 35 6.67 -4.98 26.97
CA LEU A 35 6.55 -4.53 25.59
C LEU A 35 6.18 -3.05 25.51
N ALA A 36 5.22 -2.60 26.32
CA ALA A 36 4.85 -1.19 26.40
C ALA A 36 6.00 -0.30 26.90
N ALA A 37 6.87 -0.79 27.78
CA ALA A 37 8.08 -0.07 28.19
C ALA A 37 9.12 0.01 27.05
N ILE A 38 9.32 -1.10 26.31
CA ILE A 38 10.22 -1.13 25.15
C ILE A 38 9.73 -0.15 24.09
N GLU A 39 8.45 -0.19 23.73
CA GLU A 39 7.82 0.72 22.77
C GLU A 39 8.07 2.19 23.17
N ARG A 40 7.77 2.56 24.42
CA ARG A 40 7.97 3.93 24.93
C ARG A 40 9.42 4.40 24.94
N SER A 41 10.38 3.48 25.03
CA SER A 41 11.82 3.81 24.99
C SER A 41 12.38 3.98 23.58
N GLN A 42 11.60 3.66 22.54
CA GLN A 42 12.08 3.75 21.17
C GLN A 42 12.25 5.21 20.74
N ASN A 43 13.26 5.46 19.91
CA ASN A 43 13.52 6.77 19.32
C ASN A 43 13.35 6.68 17.79
N PRO A 44 12.40 7.41 17.18
CA PRO A 44 12.18 7.37 15.74
C PRO A 44 13.40 7.79 14.92
N ALA A 45 14.28 8.65 15.45
CA ALA A 45 15.51 9.04 14.77
C ALA A 45 16.43 7.83 14.48
N ASN A 46 16.42 6.82 15.38
CA ASN A 46 17.36 5.70 15.35
C ASN A 46 16.70 4.33 15.10
N ASN A 47 15.36 4.24 15.14
CA ASN A 47 14.62 3.01 14.90
C ASN A 47 13.85 3.10 13.57
N GLY A 48 14.29 2.34 12.57
CA GLY A 48 13.73 2.32 11.21
C GLY A 48 12.35 1.68 11.07
N TYR A 49 11.83 1.04 12.12
CA TYR A 49 10.52 0.37 12.11
C TYR A 49 9.39 1.27 12.63
N LEU A 50 9.70 2.48 13.10
CA LEU A 50 8.70 3.44 13.60
C LEU A 50 8.24 4.39 12.49
N ASN A 51 7.81 3.86 11.34
CA ASN A 51 7.65 4.67 10.11
C ASN A 51 6.71 5.88 10.28
N ASP A 52 5.58 5.74 11.00
CA ASP A 52 4.68 6.86 11.29
C ASP A 52 5.34 7.97 12.13
N GLN A 53 6.06 7.58 13.17
CA GLN A 53 6.76 8.51 14.06
C GLN A 53 7.96 9.15 13.36
N ARG A 54 8.65 8.39 12.51
CA ARG A 54 9.73 8.87 11.65
C ARG A 54 9.25 9.92 10.67
N ALA A 55 8.16 9.64 9.95
CA ALA A 55 7.57 10.60 9.02
C ALA A 55 7.18 11.90 9.74
N THR A 56 6.58 11.79 10.94
CA THR A 56 6.26 12.95 11.78
C THR A 56 7.51 13.75 12.18
N TYR A 57 8.54 13.06 12.68
CA TYR A 57 9.81 13.69 13.08
C TYR A 57 10.51 14.37 11.90
N MET A 58 10.61 13.69 10.75
CA MET A 58 11.21 14.24 9.53
C MET A 58 10.45 15.48 9.04
N ARG A 59 9.11 15.44 9.03
CA ARG A 59 8.27 16.58 8.65
C ARG A 59 8.53 17.79 9.53
N GLN A 60 8.64 17.59 10.85
CA GLN A 60 8.92 18.67 11.82
C GLN A 60 10.35 19.22 11.69
N SER A 61 11.28 18.40 11.21
CA SER A 61 12.69 18.75 11.04
C SER A 61 13.00 19.43 9.70
N LEU A 62 12.01 19.55 8.78
CA LEU A 62 12.20 20.22 7.51
C LEU A 62 12.56 21.70 7.72
N SER A 63 13.61 22.16 7.05
CA SER A 63 14.03 23.56 7.04
C SER A 63 14.00 24.14 5.62
N ASN A 64 13.63 25.41 5.53
CA ASN A 64 13.74 26.20 4.30
C ASN A 64 15.01 27.08 4.29
N ASP A 65 15.76 27.11 5.40
CA ASP A 65 16.96 27.93 5.58
C ASP A 65 18.25 27.22 5.11
N ILE A 66 18.10 26.15 4.34
CA ILE A 66 19.19 25.36 3.74
C ILE A 66 19.16 25.47 2.21
N PRO A 67 20.25 25.16 1.49
CA PRO A 67 20.28 25.20 0.02
C PRO A 67 19.16 24.38 -0.63
N MET A 68 18.62 24.85 -1.76
CA MET A 68 17.48 24.22 -2.45
C MET A 68 17.69 22.73 -2.76
N GLY A 69 18.91 22.34 -3.15
CA GLY A 69 19.24 20.93 -3.40
C GLY A 69 19.05 20.07 -2.15
N GLU A 70 19.48 20.56 -0.98
CA GLU A 70 19.29 19.86 0.30
C GLU A 70 17.81 19.82 0.70
N GLN A 71 17.06 20.92 0.48
CA GLN A 71 15.62 20.96 0.72
C GLN A 71 14.85 19.91 -0.08
N ILE A 72 15.26 19.68 -1.33
CA ILE A 72 14.68 18.69 -2.24
C ILE A 72 14.97 17.28 -1.72
N MET A 73 16.22 17.00 -1.35
CA MET A 73 16.62 15.68 -0.86
C MET A 73 15.94 15.32 0.47
N GLU A 74 15.84 16.26 1.41
CA GLU A 74 15.14 16.00 2.68
C GLU A 74 13.63 15.75 2.48
N ARG A 75 13.01 16.43 1.52
CA ARG A 75 11.61 16.17 1.15
C ARG A 75 11.42 14.84 0.44
N TYR A 76 12.36 14.44 -0.40
CA TYR A 76 12.34 13.12 -1.02
C TYR A 76 12.40 12.00 0.03
N LYS A 77 13.34 12.10 0.99
CA LYS A 77 13.44 11.15 2.12
C LYS A 77 12.14 11.09 2.94
N LEU A 78 11.52 12.24 3.17
CA LEU A 78 10.22 12.30 3.84
C LEU A 78 9.14 11.59 3.02
N ALA A 79 9.10 11.77 1.69
CA ALA A 79 8.15 11.08 0.83
C ALA A 79 8.35 9.56 0.85
N GLU A 80 9.60 9.08 0.82
CA GLU A 80 9.89 7.66 0.99
C GLU A 80 9.37 7.13 2.34
N GLU A 81 9.60 7.88 3.42
CA GLU A 81 9.13 7.51 4.75
C GLU A 81 7.59 7.51 4.83
N TYR A 82 6.91 8.45 4.16
CA TYR A 82 5.45 8.43 4.02
C TYR A 82 4.95 7.19 3.29
N VAL A 83 5.63 6.76 2.21
CA VAL A 83 5.30 5.49 1.55
C VAL A 83 5.51 4.33 2.52
N ARG A 84 6.64 4.26 3.24
CA ARG A 84 6.88 3.19 4.25
C ARG A 84 5.81 3.17 5.35
N ALA A 85 5.36 4.34 5.80
CA ALA A 85 4.27 4.51 6.76
C ALA A 85 2.86 4.29 6.17
N ASN A 86 2.76 3.91 4.88
CA ASN A 86 1.51 3.78 4.14
C ASN A 86 0.67 5.08 4.05
N GLN A 87 1.26 6.23 4.36
CA GLN A 87 0.68 7.57 4.22
C GLN A 87 0.83 8.06 2.77
N ASN A 88 0.36 7.26 1.81
CA ASN A 88 0.67 7.44 0.38
C ASN A 88 0.17 8.79 -0.19
N GLU A 89 -0.97 9.33 0.28
CA GLU A 89 -1.42 10.68 -0.10
C GLU A 89 -0.42 11.78 0.30
N ASN A 90 0.19 11.67 1.50
CA ASN A 90 1.21 12.61 1.93
C ASN A 90 2.46 12.53 1.04
N ALA A 91 2.88 11.31 0.64
CA ALA A 91 4.00 11.11 -0.27
C ALA A 91 3.74 11.75 -1.65
N ILE A 92 2.55 11.51 -2.23
CA ILE A 92 2.12 12.09 -3.51
C ILE A 92 2.23 13.62 -3.47
N ASN A 93 1.61 14.25 -2.46
CA ASN A 93 1.60 15.70 -2.32
C ASN A 93 3.02 16.29 -2.24
N VAL A 94 3.91 15.66 -1.47
CA VAL A 94 5.30 16.12 -1.34
C VAL A 94 6.04 16.03 -2.67
N ILE A 95 5.93 14.91 -3.39
CA ILE A 95 6.67 14.72 -4.65
C ILE A 95 6.12 15.66 -5.74
N GLU A 96 4.82 15.87 -5.83
CA GLU A 96 4.21 16.82 -6.76
C GLU A 96 4.64 18.28 -6.50
N GLU A 97 4.78 18.66 -5.22
CA GLU A 97 5.35 19.96 -4.86
C GLU A 97 6.80 20.08 -5.36
N ILE A 98 7.62 19.04 -5.22
CA ILE A 98 8.99 19.09 -5.69
C ILE A 98 9.05 19.13 -7.22
N HIS A 99 8.25 18.32 -7.92
CA HIS A 99 8.13 18.36 -9.38
C HIS A 99 7.84 19.78 -9.88
N THR A 100 6.92 20.49 -9.20
CA THR A 100 6.61 21.89 -9.51
C THR A 100 7.84 22.79 -9.33
N LYS A 101 8.60 22.62 -8.25
CA LYS A 101 9.81 23.42 -7.98
C LYS A 101 10.92 23.18 -9.01
N ILE A 102 11.12 21.94 -9.46
CA ILE A 102 12.21 21.59 -10.37
C ILE A 102 11.82 21.65 -11.85
N ALA A 103 10.57 22.00 -12.19
CA ALA A 103 10.06 22.00 -13.57
C ALA A 103 10.84 22.92 -14.53
N HIS A 104 11.53 23.93 -14.02
CA HIS A 104 12.34 24.87 -14.81
C HIS A 104 13.75 24.32 -15.13
N ILE A 105 14.18 23.25 -14.45
CA ILE A 105 15.51 22.66 -14.63
C ILE A 105 15.46 21.73 -15.85
N PRO A 106 16.42 21.82 -16.79
CA PRO A 106 16.48 20.90 -17.93
C PRO A 106 16.53 19.44 -17.47
N LYS A 107 15.59 18.61 -17.97
CA LYS A 107 15.42 17.22 -17.53
C LYS A 107 16.70 16.38 -17.64
N GLU A 108 17.48 16.59 -18.70
CA GLU A 108 18.76 15.88 -18.89
C GLU A 108 19.77 16.12 -17.76
N SER A 109 19.75 17.31 -17.14
CA SER A 109 20.65 17.66 -16.04
C SER A 109 20.26 17.01 -14.72
N ILE A 110 19.01 16.54 -14.59
CA ILE A 110 18.45 15.94 -13.38
C ILE A 110 17.84 14.57 -13.64
N ARG A 111 18.32 13.86 -14.69
CA ARG A 111 17.74 12.59 -15.16
C ARG A 111 17.59 11.56 -14.04
N ALA A 112 18.65 11.32 -13.26
CA ALA A 112 18.63 10.36 -12.16
C ALA A 112 17.64 10.76 -11.06
N ILE A 113 17.61 12.05 -10.69
CA ILE A 113 16.68 12.57 -9.68
C ILE A 113 15.23 12.42 -10.16
N LEU A 114 14.94 12.76 -11.42
CA LEU A 114 13.60 12.58 -11.99
C LEU A 114 13.18 11.12 -12.04
N ARG A 115 14.12 10.20 -12.31
CA ARG A 115 13.86 8.76 -12.25
C ARG A 115 13.37 8.35 -10.86
N ASP A 116 14.15 8.65 -9.84
CA ASP A 116 13.84 8.29 -8.45
C ASP A 116 12.50 8.89 -7.99
N PHE A 117 12.19 10.11 -8.43
CA PHE A 117 10.98 10.83 -8.03
C PHE A 117 9.74 10.31 -8.76
N ASN A 118 9.85 10.04 -10.07
CA ASN A 118 8.75 9.49 -10.85
C ASN A 118 8.41 8.07 -10.40
N ASN A 119 9.42 7.24 -10.09
CA ASN A 119 9.19 5.89 -9.59
C ASN A 119 8.51 5.92 -8.22
N LEU A 120 8.99 6.76 -7.29
CA LEU A 120 8.36 6.90 -5.98
C LEU A 120 6.94 7.45 -6.08
N LEU A 121 6.67 8.42 -6.96
CA LEU A 121 5.34 8.97 -7.19
C LEU A 121 4.39 7.92 -7.78
N ALA A 122 4.83 7.17 -8.79
CA ALA A 122 4.05 6.09 -9.38
C ALA A 122 3.75 4.99 -8.36
N LEU A 123 4.75 4.60 -7.55
CA LEU A 123 4.58 3.64 -6.47
C LEU A 123 3.58 4.14 -5.42
N ALA A 124 3.68 5.39 -5.00
CA ALA A 124 2.75 5.98 -4.03
C ALA A 124 1.31 5.98 -4.57
N TRP A 125 1.11 6.30 -5.86
CA TRP A 125 -0.19 6.22 -6.52
C TRP A 125 -0.75 4.79 -6.61
N ILE A 126 0.09 3.80 -6.94
CA ILE A 126 -0.31 2.39 -6.97
C ILE A 126 -0.71 1.92 -5.57
N ARG A 127 0.11 2.20 -4.54
CA ARG A 127 -0.18 1.82 -3.14
C ARG A 127 -1.39 2.56 -2.58
N PHE A 128 -1.65 3.78 -3.04
CA PHE A 128 -2.89 4.47 -2.75
C PHE A 128 -4.10 3.70 -3.29
N GLY A 129 -4.07 3.32 -4.58
CA GLY A 129 -5.10 2.46 -5.17
C GLY A 129 -5.24 1.11 -4.44
N GLU A 130 -4.13 0.51 -4.02
CA GLU A 130 -4.12 -0.74 -3.26
C GLU A 130 -4.86 -0.62 -1.92
N GLN A 131 -4.63 0.45 -1.15
CA GLN A 131 -5.35 0.68 0.10
C GLN A 131 -6.86 0.79 -0.11
N GLU A 132 -7.28 1.49 -1.16
CA GLU A 132 -8.70 1.70 -1.47
C GLU A 132 -9.39 0.44 -1.99
N ASN A 133 -8.67 -0.43 -2.69
CA ASN A 133 -9.24 -1.58 -3.39
C ASN A 133 -8.95 -2.92 -2.70
N CYS A 134 -7.71 -3.18 -2.28
CA CYS A 134 -7.33 -4.45 -1.65
C CYS A 134 -7.55 -4.46 -0.13
N LEU A 135 -7.36 -3.34 0.57
CA LEU A 135 -7.51 -3.29 2.03
C LEU A 135 -8.95 -2.94 2.45
N GLN A 136 -9.52 -1.88 1.87
CA GLN A 136 -10.88 -1.44 2.22
C GLN A 136 -11.98 -2.26 1.53
N ASN A 137 -11.73 -2.74 0.31
CA ASN A 137 -12.69 -3.48 -0.51
C ASN A 137 -12.17 -4.90 -0.87
N HIS A 138 -11.61 -5.57 0.13
CA HIS A 138 -10.91 -6.85 -0.02
C HIS A 138 -11.77 -7.96 -0.66
N SER A 139 -11.14 -8.74 -1.54
CA SER A 139 -11.63 -10.04 -2.02
C SER A 139 -10.50 -11.07 -1.98
N SER A 140 -10.83 -12.36 -2.10
CA SER A 140 -9.84 -13.43 -2.20
C SER A 140 -8.92 -13.32 -3.42
N ASP A 141 -9.26 -12.46 -4.38
CA ASP A 141 -8.47 -12.21 -5.59
C ASP A 141 -7.61 -10.95 -5.46
N SER A 142 -7.82 -10.14 -4.42
CA SER A 142 -7.12 -8.88 -4.18
C SER A 142 -5.62 -9.11 -4.15
N CYS A 143 -4.89 -8.33 -4.96
CA CYS A 143 -3.44 -8.27 -4.92
C CYS A 143 -2.72 -9.60 -5.24
N LEU A 144 -3.42 -10.57 -5.86
CA LEU A 144 -2.80 -11.76 -6.45
C LEU A 144 -2.24 -11.44 -7.84
N PHE A 145 -0.96 -11.74 -8.06
CA PHE A 145 -0.31 -11.54 -9.35
C PHE A 145 -0.36 -12.81 -10.20
N PRO A 146 -0.68 -12.74 -11.51
CA PRO A 146 -1.14 -11.54 -12.24
C PRO A 146 -2.56 -11.13 -11.84
N ILE A 147 -2.78 -9.81 -11.73
CA ILE A 147 -4.05 -9.25 -11.24
C ILE A 147 -5.14 -9.45 -12.31
N SER A 148 -6.25 -10.06 -11.89
CA SER A 148 -7.40 -10.39 -12.75
C SER A 148 -8.65 -10.64 -11.90
N GLY A 149 -9.80 -10.83 -12.55
CA GLY A 149 -11.05 -11.18 -11.87
C GLY A 149 -11.45 -10.14 -10.82
N ASN A 150 -11.73 -10.59 -9.59
CA ASN A 150 -12.12 -9.66 -8.50
C ASN A 150 -10.93 -8.90 -7.89
N GLY A 151 -9.71 -9.12 -8.39
CA GLY A 151 -8.52 -8.33 -8.03
C GLY A 151 -8.42 -7.01 -8.80
N ILE A 152 -9.21 -6.82 -9.85
CA ILE A 152 -9.26 -5.57 -10.62
C ILE A 152 -9.84 -4.45 -9.76
N HIS A 153 -9.18 -3.29 -9.76
CA HIS A 153 -9.55 -2.13 -8.95
C HIS A 153 -10.84 -1.48 -9.48
N GLN A 154 -11.79 -1.25 -8.57
CA GLN A 154 -13.01 -0.48 -8.86
C GLN A 154 -12.76 1.02 -8.72
N LEU A 155 -11.96 1.40 -7.71
CA LEU A 155 -11.48 2.77 -7.52
C LEU A 155 -10.20 2.95 -8.31
N THR A 156 -10.34 3.35 -9.58
CA THR A 156 -9.28 3.34 -10.59
C THR A 156 -8.28 4.49 -10.47
N ARG A 157 -8.56 5.49 -9.63
CA ARG A 157 -7.79 6.74 -9.56
C ARG A 157 -6.30 6.52 -9.30
N GLY A 158 -5.95 5.65 -8.36
CA GLY A 158 -4.56 5.36 -8.02
C GLY A 158 -3.76 4.88 -9.23
N SER A 159 -4.21 3.80 -9.87
CA SER A 159 -3.52 3.23 -11.03
C SER A 159 -3.62 4.09 -12.28
N THR A 160 -4.68 4.89 -12.43
CA THR A 160 -4.83 5.85 -13.54
C THR A 160 -3.78 6.96 -13.45
N GLU A 161 -3.59 7.57 -12.27
CA GLU A 161 -2.56 8.60 -12.08
C GLU A 161 -1.14 8.02 -12.18
N ALA A 162 -0.89 6.83 -11.58
CA ALA A 162 0.37 6.12 -11.74
C ALA A 162 0.72 5.90 -13.21
N THR A 163 -0.24 5.45 -14.02
CA THR A 163 -0.05 5.22 -15.46
C THR A 163 0.34 6.51 -16.19
N LYS A 164 -0.24 7.66 -15.85
CA LYS A 164 0.12 8.96 -16.45
C LYS A 164 1.56 9.34 -16.13
N VAL A 165 2.01 9.14 -14.89
CA VAL A 165 3.39 9.40 -14.47
C VAL A 165 4.35 8.48 -15.21
N LEU A 166 4.07 7.18 -15.22
CA LEU A 166 4.92 6.15 -15.83
C LEU A 166 5.06 6.32 -17.35
N ARG A 167 3.98 6.64 -18.07
CA ARG A 167 4.05 6.87 -19.53
C ARG A 167 4.98 8.03 -19.87
N LYS A 168 4.84 9.16 -19.16
CA LYS A 168 5.71 10.32 -19.35
C LYS A 168 7.16 10.03 -18.97
N HIS A 169 7.36 9.23 -17.92
CA HIS A 169 8.70 8.83 -17.47
C HIS A 169 9.39 7.93 -18.50
N LEU A 170 8.69 6.90 -18.99
CA LEU A 170 9.22 5.96 -19.98
C LEU A 170 9.44 6.57 -21.38
N GLU A 171 8.77 7.68 -21.72
CA GLU A 171 9.12 8.48 -22.91
C GLU A 171 10.52 9.09 -22.83
N PHE A 172 10.97 9.41 -21.62
CA PHE A 172 12.26 10.05 -21.35
C PHE A 172 13.35 9.02 -20.98
N ASP A 173 12.97 8.00 -20.22
CA ASP A 173 13.87 6.98 -19.68
C ASP A 173 13.34 5.56 -19.95
N PRO A 174 13.38 5.11 -21.22
CA PRO A 174 12.76 3.86 -21.63
C PRO A 174 13.41 2.62 -21.00
N ASP A 175 14.65 2.71 -20.55
CA ASP A 175 15.42 1.61 -19.97
C ASP A 175 15.18 1.42 -18.46
N ASP A 176 14.29 2.21 -17.85
CA ASP A 176 13.94 2.06 -16.45
C ASP A 176 13.04 0.83 -16.22
N LEU A 177 13.67 -0.27 -15.79
CA LEU A 177 12.99 -1.54 -15.52
C LEU A 177 11.93 -1.45 -14.41
N GLU A 178 12.13 -0.59 -13.41
CA GLU A 178 11.13 -0.39 -12.35
C GLU A 178 9.86 0.22 -12.96
N ALA A 179 10.02 1.28 -13.75
CA ALA A 179 8.90 1.91 -14.43
C ALA A 179 8.21 0.98 -15.44
N GLN A 180 8.97 0.17 -16.18
CA GLN A 180 8.42 -0.86 -17.06
C GLN A 180 7.60 -1.90 -16.28
N TRP A 181 8.09 -2.35 -15.12
CA TRP A 181 7.32 -3.25 -14.26
C TRP A 181 6.03 -2.60 -13.76
N LEU A 182 6.12 -1.39 -13.21
CA LEU A 182 4.99 -0.68 -12.61
C LEU A 182 3.89 -0.35 -13.61
N ILE A 183 4.21 -0.06 -14.88
CA ILE A 183 3.17 0.24 -15.88
C ILE A 183 2.36 -1.00 -16.26
N ASN A 184 2.98 -2.19 -16.26
CA ASN A 184 2.25 -3.44 -16.45
C ASN A 184 1.35 -3.73 -15.25
N LEU A 185 1.86 -3.56 -14.03
CA LEU A 185 1.08 -3.73 -12.81
C LEU A 185 -0.13 -2.79 -12.77
N ALA A 186 0.08 -1.50 -13.08
CA ALA A 186 -1.00 -0.52 -13.17
C ALA A 186 -2.05 -0.92 -14.21
N ALA A 187 -1.64 -1.36 -15.40
CA ALA A 187 -2.58 -1.84 -16.42
C ALA A 187 -3.36 -3.09 -15.97
N MET A 188 -2.73 -4.03 -15.26
CA MET A 188 -3.42 -5.21 -14.71
C MET A 188 -4.45 -4.82 -13.65
N THR A 189 -4.11 -3.89 -12.74
CA THR A 189 -5.07 -3.39 -11.74
C THR A 189 -6.27 -2.69 -12.38
N LEU A 190 -6.11 -2.10 -13.57
CA LEU A 190 -7.20 -1.47 -14.33
C LEU A 190 -8.00 -2.45 -15.18
N GLY A 191 -7.52 -3.69 -15.36
CA GLY A 191 -8.14 -4.67 -16.25
C GLY A 191 -7.87 -4.44 -17.73
N ASP A 192 -6.93 -3.56 -18.07
CA ASP A 192 -6.60 -3.17 -19.45
C ASP A 192 -5.29 -3.82 -19.96
N TYR A 193 -4.69 -4.70 -19.18
CA TYR A 193 -3.52 -5.48 -19.58
C TYR A 193 -3.95 -6.67 -20.48
N PRO A 194 -3.21 -6.96 -21.58
CA PRO A 194 -1.96 -6.32 -22.00
C PRO A 194 -2.09 -5.09 -22.92
N GLU A 195 -3.28 -4.81 -23.45
CA GLU A 195 -3.50 -3.88 -24.57
C GLU A 195 -3.09 -2.44 -24.26
N ALA A 196 -3.30 -1.97 -23.03
CA ALA A 196 -2.96 -0.60 -22.61
C ALA A 196 -1.45 -0.35 -22.41
N VAL A 197 -0.62 -1.40 -22.34
CA VAL A 197 0.82 -1.25 -22.17
C VAL A 197 1.50 -1.12 -23.54
N PRO A 198 2.35 -0.11 -23.78
CA PRO A 198 3.12 -0.01 -25.02
C PRO A 198 3.94 -1.29 -25.29
N PRO A 199 3.94 -1.84 -26.52
CA PRO A 199 4.55 -3.15 -26.80
C PRO A 199 6.01 -3.29 -26.36
N GLN A 200 6.80 -2.21 -26.41
CA GLN A 200 8.21 -2.22 -26.00
C GLN A 200 8.43 -2.36 -24.50
N PHE A 201 7.43 -2.05 -23.67
CA PHE A 201 7.50 -2.16 -22.21
C PHE A 201 6.62 -3.31 -21.67
N ARG A 202 5.89 -3.98 -22.56
CA ARG A 202 4.88 -4.98 -22.20
C ARG A 202 5.55 -6.28 -21.79
N ILE A 203 5.24 -6.76 -20.59
CA ILE A 203 5.53 -8.13 -20.20
C ILE A 203 4.64 -9.03 -21.05
N SER A 204 5.19 -10.07 -21.66
CA SER A 204 4.39 -10.97 -22.49
C SER A 204 3.39 -11.75 -21.61
N PRO A 205 2.10 -11.86 -21.98
CA PRO A 205 1.15 -12.73 -21.28
C PRO A 205 1.68 -14.16 -21.13
N ARG A 206 2.38 -14.67 -22.16
CA ARG A 206 3.02 -15.99 -22.13
C ARG A 206 4.09 -16.13 -21.04
N ALA A 207 4.75 -15.04 -20.65
CA ALA A 207 5.72 -15.07 -19.56
C ALA A 207 5.06 -15.16 -18.17
N LEU A 208 3.74 -14.97 -18.09
CA LEU A 208 2.94 -15.06 -16.86
C LEU A 208 2.15 -16.38 -16.77
N GLU A 209 2.16 -17.18 -17.83
CA GLU A 209 1.52 -18.49 -17.86
C GLU A 209 2.36 -19.51 -17.08
N SER A 210 1.68 -20.41 -16.36
CA SER A 210 2.33 -21.54 -15.71
C SER A 210 2.68 -22.62 -16.74
N ASP A 211 3.82 -23.29 -16.58
CA ASP A 211 4.24 -24.42 -17.43
C ASP A 211 3.28 -25.62 -17.33
N TYR A 212 2.45 -25.67 -16.29
CA TYR A 212 1.47 -26.73 -16.04
C TYR A 212 0.25 -26.22 -15.27
N THR A 213 -0.87 -26.92 -15.40
CA THR A 213 -2.12 -26.57 -14.73
C THR A 213 -2.09 -26.97 -13.26
N LEU A 214 -2.32 -26.00 -12.37
CA LEU A 214 -2.60 -26.24 -10.96
C LEU A 214 -4.05 -25.86 -10.64
N PRO A 215 -4.72 -26.57 -9.71
CA PRO A 215 -6.00 -26.12 -9.19
C PRO A 215 -5.80 -24.82 -8.40
N ARG A 216 -6.85 -23.99 -8.37
CA ARG A 216 -6.84 -22.78 -7.55
C ARG A 216 -7.00 -23.16 -6.08
N PHE A 217 -6.10 -22.67 -5.23
CA PHE A 217 -6.26 -22.76 -3.79
C PHE A 217 -7.18 -21.64 -3.33
N SER A 218 -8.37 -21.99 -2.86
CA SER A 218 -9.33 -21.02 -2.34
C SER A 218 -8.95 -20.61 -0.93
N ASP A 219 -8.97 -19.31 -0.67
CA ASP A 219 -8.83 -18.80 0.70
C ASP A 219 -10.07 -19.17 1.53
N ILE A 220 -9.86 -19.99 2.57
CA ILE A 220 -10.89 -20.41 3.51
C ILE A 220 -10.84 -19.65 4.84
N ALA A 221 -9.83 -18.80 5.05
CA ALA A 221 -9.64 -18.11 6.33
C ALA A 221 -10.85 -17.25 6.74
N PRO A 222 -11.52 -16.53 5.82
CA PRO A 222 -12.74 -15.80 6.15
C PRO A 222 -13.88 -16.73 6.60
N ALA A 223 -14.11 -17.82 5.86
CA ALA A 223 -15.16 -18.78 6.18
C ALA A 223 -14.90 -19.55 7.48
N ALA A 224 -13.63 -19.79 7.81
CA ALA A 224 -13.20 -20.41 9.05
C ALA A 224 -13.16 -19.44 10.24
N GLY A 225 -13.40 -18.14 10.03
CA GLY A 225 -13.41 -17.13 11.11
C GLY A 225 -12.03 -16.77 11.66
N ILE A 226 -10.96 -17.06 10.90
CA ILE A 226 -9.56 -16.80 11.30
C ILE A 226 -8.90 -15.68 10.48
N ALA A 227 -9.63 -15.07 9.54
CA ALA A 227 -9.19 -13.88 8.80
C ALA A 227 -9.32 -12.62 9.69
N ILE A 228 -8.38 -12.46 10.62
CA ILE A 228 -8.33 -11.31 11.54
C ILE A 228 -7.46 -10.21 10.93
N ASN A 229 -8.00 -9.00 10.83
CA ASN A 229 -7.23 -7.82 10.45
C ASN A 229 -6.42 -7.31 11.65
N GLY A 230 -5.10 -7.33 11.54
CA GLY A 230 -4.17 -6.83 12.55
C GLY A 230 -2.84 -6.40 11.94
N LEU A 231 -2.01 -5.70 12.73
CA LEU A 231 -0.69 -5.20 12.27
C LEU A 231 0.33 -6.33 12.11
N ALA A 232 0.28 -7.33 12.99
CA ALA A 232 1.10 -8.53 12.93
C ALA A 232 0.20 -9.74 13.21
N GLY A 233 0.17 -10.68 12.28
CA GLY A 233 -0.50 -11.97 12.43
C GLY A 233 0.50 -13.04 12.84
N GLY A 234 0.11 -13.90 13.78
CA GLY A 234 0.85 -15.10 14.14
C GLY A 234 -0.14 -16.23 14.39
N GLY A 235 0.11 -17.40 13.81
CA GLY A 235 -0.68 -18.60 14.05
C GLY A 235 0.22 -19.72 14.53
N ALA A 236 -0.12 -20.35 15.64
CA ALA A 236 0.51 -21.60 16.03
C ALA A 236 -0.11 -22.73 15.20
N MET A 237 0.64 -23.24 14.22
CA MET A 237 0.23 -24.40 13.44
C MET A 237 1.02 -25.62 13.92
N THR A 238 0.35 -26.53 14.61
CA THR A 238 0.90 -27.82 15.02
C THR A 238 -0.22 -28.85 15.08
N ASP A 239 0.14 -30.12 14.99
CA ASP A 239 -0.75 -31.22 15.37
C ASP A 239 -0.81 -31.26 16.90
N PHE A 240 -1.81 -30.60 17.48
CA PHE A 240 -2.00 -30.53 18.93
C PHE A 240 -2.57 -31.83 19.52
N ASN A 241 -2.81 -32.86 18.70
CA ASN A 241 -3.46 -34.10 19.09
C ASN A 241 -2.61 -35.35 18.76
N ASN A 242 -1.29 -35.21 18.74
CA ASN A 242 -0.34 -36.32 18.61
C ASN A 242 -0.12 -37.07 19.93
#